data_AF-A0A3Q9S826-F1
#
_entry.id   AF-A0A3Q9S826-F1
#
_cell.length_a   1.000
_cell.length_b   1.000
_cell.length_c   1.000
_cell.angle_alpha   90.00
_cell.angle_beta   90.00
_cell.angle_gamma   90.00
#
_symmetry.space_group_name_H-M   'P 1'
#
loop_
_entity.id
_entity.type
_entity.pdbx_description
1 polymer ?
#
loop_
_entity_poly.entity_id
_entity_poly.type
_entity_poly.pdbx_seq_one_letter_code
_entity_poly.pdbx_strand_id
1 'polypeptide(L)'
;MDKKKKYIIAAVAFVICAIMFTFAIKAERLYSESLMNKQSTSQEIGNKSSSSSDNKQKSNKDSSSKNSNEKITVKQGDPEENNSFQFIDTVHRNNVFLRKDVNNMDGQTVGYITEKLLDEAKINYKCTGSVSTIYFAAINGLYEKKAGRLSGWCYYVRKKGQNKFVKPNVGSGQWIYHTGDIVVWKYLQDGIHDGYSDNWK
;
A
#
# COMPACT_ATOMS: atom_id res chain seq x y z
N MET A 1 -15.75 -46.66 -27.39
CA MET A 1 -15.27 -46.34 -26.02
C MET A 1 -16.46 -46.22 -25.09
N ASP A 2 -16.57 -47.13 -24.12
CA ASP A 2 -17.74 -47.31 -23.27
C ASP A 2 -18.00 -46.07 -22.40
N LYS A 3 -19.26 -45.67 -22.25
CA LYS A 3 -19.66 -44.49 -21.46
C LYS A 3 -19.09 -44.54 -20.04
N LYS A 4 -19.04 -45.73 -19.43
CA LYS A 4 -18.44 -45.96 -18.09
C LYS A 4 -16.94 -45.61 -18.03
N LYS A 5 -16.18 -45.94 -19.08
CA LYS A 5 -14.73 -45.65 -19.14
C LYS A 5 -14.47 -44.14 -19.28
N LYS A 6 -15.34 -43.40 -19.97
CA LYS A 6 -15.26 -41.93 -20.07
C LYS A 6 -15.49 -41.24 -18.72
N TYR A 7 -16.48 -41.70 -17.94
CA TYR A 7 -16.74 -41.16 -16.60
C TYR A 7 -15.61 -41.46 -15.62
N ILE A 8 -15.01 -42.65 -15.68
CA ILE A 8 -13.86 -43.00 -14.85
C ILE A 8 -12.66 -42.09 -15.16
N ILE A 9 -12.37 -41.86 -16.45
CA ILE A 9 -11.27 -40.97 -16.86
C ILE A 9 -11.53 -39.53 -16.41
N ALA A 10 -12.75 -39.02 -16.55
CA ALA A 10 -13.11 -37.67 -16.11
C ALA A 10 -13.00 -37.51 -14.58
N ALA A 11 -13.44 -38.52 -13.81
CA ALA A 11 -13.32 -38.51 -12.35
C ALA A 11 -11.85 -38.53 -11.89
N VAL A 12 -11.00 -39.34 -12.52
CA VAL A 12 -9.56 -39.39 -12.21
C VAL A 12 -8.88 -38.05 -12.53
N ALA A 13 -9.21 -37.42 -13.66
CA ALA A 13 -8.66 -36.12 -14.03
C ALA A 13 -9.07 -35.01 -13.04
N PHE A 14 -10.31 -35.05 -12.54
CA PHE A 14 -10.82 -34.08 -11.57
C PHE A 14 -10.13 -34.22 -10.19
N VAL A 15 -9.88 -35.46 -9.75
CA VAL A 15 -9.15 -35.73 -8.50
C VAL A 15 -7.69 -35.25 -8.62
N ILE A 16 -7.02 -35.51 -9.74
CA ILE A 16 -5.65 -35.01 -9.98
C ILE A 16 -5.61 -33.48 -9.99
N CYS A 17 -6.57 -32.82 -10.64
CA CYS A 17 -6.66 -31.35 -10.63
C CYS A 17 -6.89 -30.80 -9.22
N ALA A 18 -7.78 -31.40 -8.43
CA ALA A 18 -8.04 -30.97 -7.05
C ALA A 18 -6.79 -31.12 -6.15
N ILE A 19 -6.04 -32.22 -6.30
CA ILE A 19 -4.79 -32.44 -5.57
C ILE A 19 -3.75 -31.37 -5.97
N MET A 20 -3.56 -31.10 -7.27
CA MET A 20 -2.63 -30.06 -7.73
C MET A 20 -3.02 -28.65 -7.23
N PHE A 21 -4.32 -28.34 -7.20
CA PHE A 21 -4.83 -27.05 -6.69
C PHE A 21 -4.58 -26.88 -5.18
N THR A 22 -4.72 -27.95 -4.40
CA THR A 22 -4.44 -27.91 -2.95
C THR A 22 -2.95 -27.76 -2.63
N PHE A 23 -2.05 -28.36 -3.44
CA PHE A 23 -0.61 -28.14 -3.29
C PHE A 23 -0.19 -26.71 -3.68
N ALA A 24 -0.81 -26.11 -4.72
CA ALA A 24 -0.53 -24.73 -5.12
C ALA A 24 -0.89 -23.72 -4.01
N ILE A 25 -2.04 -23.88 -3.35
CA ILE A 25 -2.46 -23.01 -2.25
C ILE A 25 -1.52 -23.12 -1.03
N LYS A 26 -0.96 -24.31 -0.76
CA LYS A 26 -0.03 -24.52 0.36
C LYS A 26 1.39 -24.02 0.07
N ALA A 27 1.81 -24.01 -1.20
CA ALA A 27 3.11 -23.49 -1.62
C ALA A 27 3.22 -21.96 -1.49
N GLU A 28 2.12 -21.22 -1.73
CA GLU A 28 2.06 -19.76 -1.56
C GLU A 28 2.40 -19.34 -0.12
N ARG A 29 1.93 -20.08 0.90
CA ARG A 29 2.19 -19.78 2.32
C ARG A 29 3.62 -20.05 2.78
N LEU A 30 4.30 -21.04 2.18
CA LEU A 30 5.68 -21.39 2.54
C LEU A 30 6.72 -20.52 1.82
N TYR A 31 6.40 -19.98 0.64
CA TYR A 31 7.26 -19.04 -0.05
C TYR A 31 7.35 -17.68 0.66
N SER A 32 6.26 -17.21 1.29
CA SER A 32 6.28 -15.97 2.08
C SER A 32 7.19 -16.01 3.31
N GLU A 33 7.32 -17.16 3.97
CA GLU A 33 8.17 -17.28 5.17
C GLU A 33 9.68 -17.28 4.81
N SER A 34 10.07 -17.85 3.67
CA SER A 34 11.48 -17.91 3.25
C SER A 34 12.05 -16.56 2.81
N LEU A 35 11.20 -15.60 2.39
CA LEU A 35 11.63 -14.27 1.95
C LEU A 35 11.72 -13.25 3.10
N MET A 36 11.09 -13.50 4.26
CA MET A 36 11.21 -12.62 5.43
C MET A 36 12.54 -12.77 6.19
N ASN A 37 13.29 -13.85 5.99
CA ASN A 37 14.54 -14.11 6.73
C ASN A 37 15.83 -13.61 6.03
N LYS A 38 15.73 -12.97 4.86
CA LYS A 38 16.90 -12.44 4.12
C LYS A 38 17.07 -10.92 4.16
N GLN A 39 16.21 -10.18 4.86
CA GLN A 39 16.31 -8.71 4.95
C GLN A 39 16.80 -8.20 6.32
N SER A 40 17.39 -9.08 7.15
CA SER A 40 17.99 -8.74 8.43
C SER A 40 19.41 -9.30 8.54
N THR A 41 20.30 -8.94 7.62
CA THR A 41 21.78 -8.97 7.80
C THR A 41 22.41 -8.14 6.67
N SER A 42 22.65 -6.85 6.94
CA SER A 42 23.76 -6.05 6.38
C SER A 42 23.67 -4.62 6.91
N GLN A 43 23.90 -4.45 8.20
CA GLN A 43 24.45 -3.21 8.77
C GLN A 43 25.34 -3.58 9.96
N GLU A 44 26.61 -3.83 9.65
CA GLU A 44 27.81 -3.77 10.52
C GLU A 44 28.96 -4.22 9.60
N ILE A 45 29.98 -3.41 9.25
CA ILE A 45 31.07 -2.85 10.06
C ILE A 45 31.76 -1.73 9.25
N GLY A 46 32.24 -0.66 9.91
CA GLY A 46 33.30 0.19 9.35
C GLY A 46 33.44 1.61 9.92
N ASN A 47 33.63 1.77 11.23
CA ASN A 47 34.04 3.05 11.85
C ASN A 47 35.51 3.43 11.51
N LYS A 48 35.78 4.72 11.25
CA LYS A 48 37.01 5.40 11.70
C LYS A 48 36.78 6.91 11.90
N SER A 49 37.31 7.40 13.01
CA SER A 49 37.01 8.62 13.78
C SER A 49 37.83 9.87 13.44
N SER A 50 37.30 11.05 13.79
CA SER A 50 38.01 12.18 14.45
C SER A 50 36.97 13.26 14.86
N SER A 51 36.52 13.36 16.12
CA SER A 51 37.10 14.06 17.29
C SER A 51 36.67 15.53 17.45
N SER A 52 36.29 15.86 18.71
CA SER A 52 36.13 17.18 19.37
C SER A 52 34.71 17.77 19.40
N SER A 53 34.18 18.39 20.45
CA SER A 53 34.40 18.40 21.90
C SER A 53 33.27 19.27 22.51
N ASP A 54 32.83 18.88 23.69
CA ASP A 54 32.36 19.70 24.83
C ASP A 54 31.04 20.51 24.86
N ASN A 55 30.37 20.24 26.00
CA ASN A 55 29.72 21.14 26.96
C ASN A 55 28.18 21.37 26.96
N LYS A 56 27.55 20.63 27.89
CA LYS A 56 26.92 21.09 29.17
C LYS A 56 25.63 21.92 29.17
N GLN A 57 24.81 21.52 30.16
CA GLN A 57 23.70 22.20 30.86
C GLN A 57 22.34 22.29 30.18
N LYS A 58 21.18 22.30 30.87
CA LYS A 58 20.69 21.81 32.17
C LYS A 58 19.24 22.35 32.25
N SER A 59 18.31 21.47 32.67
CA SER A 59 17.08 21.72 33.44
C SER A 59 15.83 22.45 32.90
N ASN A 60 14.69 21.83 33.30
CA ASN A 60 13.43 22.40 33.80
C ASN A 60 12.37 22.83 32.77
N LYS A 61 11.05 22.65 32.97
CA LYS A 61 10.19 21.94 33.94
C LYS A 61 8.73 22.16 33.46
N ASP A 62 7.81 21.32 33.91
CA ASP A 62 6.35 21.52 34.05
C ASP A 62 5.40 21.37 32.83
N SER A 63 4.88 20.14 32.71
CA SER A 63 3.47 19.75 32.87
C SER A 63 2.38 20.84 32.87
N SER A 64 1.37 20.69 32.00
CA SER A 64 -0.06 20.80 32.36
C SER A 64 -0.99 20.30 31.26
N SER A 65 -1.82 19.33 31.64
CA SER A 65 -3.06 18.85 31.02
C SER A 65 -4.01 19.96 30.53
N LYS A 66 -4.76 19.67 29.45
CA LYS A 66 -6.20 19.98 29.34
C LYS A 66 -6.87 19.20 28.19
N ASN A 67 -7.82 18.35 28.59
CA ASN A 67 -8.90 17.80 27.78
C ASN A 67 -9.72 18.91 27.11
N SER A 68 -10.09 18.74 25.84
CA SER A 68 -11.45 19.03 25.37
C SER A 68 -11.68 18.52 23.95
N ASN A 69 -12.71 17.68 23.83
CA ASN A 69 -13.56 17.44 22.66
C ASN A 69 -13.49 18.55 21.60
N GLU A 70 -12.87 18.27 20.44
CA GLU A 70 -12.99 19.13 19.26
C GLU A 70 -13.45 18.34 18.04
N LYS A 71 -14.63 18.78 17.60
CA LYS A 71 -15.32 18.54 16.32
C LYS A 71 -14.34 18.60 15.14
N ILE A 72 -14.17 17.46 14.47
CA ILE A 72 -13.31 17.30 13.29
C ILE A 72 -13.71 18.31 12.22
N THR A 73 -12.83 19.29 11.98
CA THR A 73 -12.98 20.25 10.88
C THR A 73 -12.18 19.72 9.69
N VAL A 74 -12.90 19.22 8.69
CA VAL A 74 -12.35 18.72 7.41
C VAL A 74 -11.69 19.90 6.68
N LYS A 75 -10.39 19.79 6.38
CA LYS A 75 -9.68 20.78 5.55
C LYS A 75 -9.93 20.48 4.07
N GLN A 76 -9.91 21.51 3.24
CA GLN A 76 -9.99 21.35 1.78
C GLN A 76 -8.74 20.61 1.28
N GLY A 77 -8.91 19.33 0.92
CA GLY A 77 -7.83 18.39 0.61
C GLY A 77 -7.85 17.11 1.45
N ASP A 78 -8.65 17.06 2.51
CA ASP A 78 -8.92 15.80 3.21
C ASP A 78 -9.85 14.92 2.37
N PRO A 79 -9.62 13.59 2.37
CA PRO A 79 -10.45 12.66 1.61
C PRO A 79 -11.88 12.69 2.17
N GLU A 80 -12.83 13.09 1.31
CA GLU A 80 -14.27 13.03 1.61
C GLU A 80 -14.65 11.62 2.04
N GLU A 81 -15.36 11.49 3.17
CA GLU A 81 -15.68 10.18 3.77
C GLU A 81 -16.52 9.26 2.87
N ASN A 82 -17.18 9.82 1.85
CA ASN A 82 -18.01 9.08 0.90
C ASN A 82 -17.20 8.46 -0.26
N ASN A 83 -15.89 8.69 -0.33
CA ASN A 83 -15.03 8.19 -1.42
C ASN A 83 -13.91 7.30 -0.88
N SER A 84 -14.11 5.98 -0.96
CA SER A 84 -13.16 4.97 -0.49
C SER A 84 -11.82 4.97 -1.23
N PHE A 85 -11.76 5.43 -2.48
CA PHE A 85 -10.52 5.53 -3.27
C PHE A 85 -10.35 6.91 -3.89
N GLN A 86 -9.17 7.51 -3.72
CA GLN A 86 -8.84 8.84 -4.26
C GLN A 86 -7.45 8.88 -4.86
N PHE A 87 -7.29 9.58 -5.97
CA PHE A 87 -6.03 9.71 -6.69
C PHE A 87 -5.67 11.19 -6.83
N ILE A 88 -4.52 11.55 -6.26
CA ILE A 88 -4.12 12.93 -6.05
C ILE A 88 -2.76 13.17 -6.66
N ASP A 89 -2.69 14.13 -7.56
CA ASP A 89 -1.44 14.71 -8.02
C ASP A 89 -1.03 15.85 -7.08
N THR A 90 -0.15 15.57 -6.12
CA THR A 90 0.30 16.59 -5.16
C THR A 90 1.33 17.54 -5.76
N VAL A 91 2.00 17.13 -6.84
CA VAL A 91 3.03 17.92 -7.50
C VAL A 91 2.40 19.07 -8.30
N HIS A 92 1.27 18.81 -8.98
CA HIS A 92 0.60 19.82 -9.80
C HIS A 92 -0.68 20.35 -9.13
N ARG A 93 -0.51 21.16 -8.08
CA ARG A 93 -1.58 21.90 -7.37
C ARG A 93 -2.59 21.02 -6.63
N ASN A 94 -2.19 19.87 -6.07
CA ASN A 94 -3.06 18.96 -5.33
C ASN A 94 -4.31 18.55 -6.12
N ASN A 95 -4.15 18.27 -7.42
CA ASN A 95 -5.26 17.92 -8.30
C ASN A 95 -5.78 16.51 -7.99
N VAL A 96 -7.00 16.41 -7.47
CA VAL A 96 -7.70 15.13 -7.29
C VAL A 96 -8.47 14.81 -8.56
N PHE A 97 -7.92 13.92 -9.40
CA PHE A 97 -8.49 13.62 -10.72
C PHE A 97 -9.39 12.38 -10.75
N LEU A 98 -9.37 11.55 -9.71
CA LEU A 98 -10.28 10.42 -9.59
C LEU A 98 -10.72 10.23 -8.13
N ARG A 99 -12.03 10.09 -7.93
CA ARG A 99 -12.66 9.66 -6.68
C ARG A 99 -13.64 8.54 -7.00
N LYS A 100 -13.62 7.48 -6.19
CA LYS A 100 -14.48 6.32 -6.35
C LYS A 100 -14.94 5.82 -4.99
N ASP A 101 -16.22 5.57 -4.89
CA ASP A 101 -16.79 4.80 -3.79
C ASP A 101 -16.73 3.30 -4.12
N VAL A 102 -16.26 2.49 -3.17
CA VAL A 102 -16.02 1.05 -3.36
C VAL A 102 -16.64 0.29 -2.20
N ASN A 103 -17.81 -0.32 -2.45
CA ASN A 103 -18.57 -1.06 -1.44
C ASN A 103 -18.72 -2.56 -1.75
N ASN A 104 -18.26 -3.02 -2.91
CA ASN A 104 -18.49 -4.38 -3.43
C ASN A 104 -17.20 -5.14 -3.77
N MET A 105 -16.06 -4.70 -3.24
CA MET A 105 -14.75 -5.33 -3.47
C MET A 105 -14.03 -5.67 -2.15
N ASP A 106 -14.80 -5.90 -1.08
CA ASP A 106 -14.29 -6.36 0.21
C ASP A 106 -13.44 -7.63 0.04
N GLY A 107 -12.31 -7.70 0.74
CA GLY A 107 -11.39 -8.83 0.68
C GLY A 107 -10.45 -8.85 -0.53
N GLN A 108 -10.58 -7.91 -1.48
CA GLN A 108 -9.64 -7.76 -2.59
C GLN A 108 -8.38 -6.97 -2.20
N THR A 109 -7.32 -7.09 -2.99
CA THR A 109 -6.10 -6.30 -2.76
C THR A 109 -6.29 -4.86 -3.25
N VAL A 110 -5.64 -3.90 -2.58
CA VAL A 110 -5.64 -2.50 -3.02
C VAL A 110 -5.13 -2.37 -4.45
N GLY A 111 -4.12 -3.16 -4.83
CA GLY A 111 -3.58 -3.19 -6.19
C GLY A 111 -4.63 -3.60 -7.22
N TYR A 112 -5.33 -4.71 -7.00
CA TYR A 112 -6.40 -5.18 -7.90
C TYR A 112 -7.51 -4.14 -8.06
N ILE A 113 -7.99 -3.58 -6.94
CA ILE A 113 -9.03 -2.54 -6.97
C ILE A 113 -8.53 -1.32 -7.75
N THR A 114 -7.28 -0.92 -7.54
CA THR A 114 -6.68 0.23 -8.22
C THR A 114 -6.65 0.05 -9.73
N GLU A 115 -6.18 -1.10 -10.23
CA GLU A 115 -6.19 -1.40 -11.68
C GLU A 115 -7.61 -1.31 -12.24
N LYS A 116 -8.57 -1.98 -11.61
CA LYS A 116 -9.97 -1.99 -12.04
C LYS A 116 -10.58 -0.59 -12.09
N LEU A 117 -10.34 0.25 -11.08
CA LEU A 117 -10.87 1.62 -11.05
C LEU A 117 -10.26 2.51 -12.15
N LEU A 118 -8.98 2.32 -12.46
CA LEU A 118 -8.29 3.05 -13.52
C LEU A 118 -8.76 2.60 -14.92
N ASP A 119 -8.93 1.29 -15.13
CA ASP A 119 -9.50 0.73 -16.35
C ASP A 119 -10.92 1.24 -16.61
N GLU A 120 -11.80 1.18 -15.59
CA GLU A 120 -13.17 1.70 -15.67
C GLU A 120 -13.21 3.19 -15.99
N ALA A 121 -12.25 3.96 -15.44
CA ALA A 121 -12.11 5.39 -15.71
C ALA A 121 -11.38 5.70 -17.03
N LYS A 122 -10.89 4.67 -17.75
CA LYS A 122 -10.05 4.80 -18.96
C LYS A 122 -8.82 5.67 -18.73
N ILE A 123 -8.22 5.58 -17.53
CA ILE A 123 -7.00 6.27 -17.17
C ILE A 123 -5.82 5.35 -17.42
N ASN A 124 -4.90 5.79 -18.27
CA ASN A 124 -3.70 5.02 -18.56
C ASN A 124 -2.80 4.90 -17.33
N TYR A 125 -2.29 3.70 -17.09
CA TYR A 125 -1.32 3.43 -16.05
C TYR A 125 -0.25 2.44 -16.54
N LYS A 126 0.86 2.38 -15.83
CA LYS A 126 1.93 1.41 -16.08
C LYS A 126 2.25 0.69 -14.78
N CYS A 127 2.11 -0.63 -14.80
CA CYS A 127 2.50 -1.50 -13.70
C CYS A 127 3.78 -2.29 -14.03
N THR A 128 4.53 -2.62 -12.98
CA THR A 128 5.56 -3.65 -13.00
C THR A 128 5.29 -4.66 -11.88
N GLY A 129 5.84 -5.87 -12.01
CA GLY A 129 5.55 -6.96 -11.08
C GLY A 129 4.19 -7.62 -11.35
N SER A 130 3.83 -8.57 -10.51
CA SER A 130 2.57 -9.31 -10.60
C SER A 130 2.03 -9.64 -9.20
N VAL A 131 0.70 -9.76 -9.09
CA VAL A 131 -0.01 -10.17 -7.87
C VAL A 131 0.46 -9.34 -6.66
N SER A 132 1.18 -9.95 -5.72
CA SER A 132 1.67 -9.32 -4.49
C SER A 132 2.74 -8.26 -4.72
N THR A 133 3.44 -8.30 -5.86
CA THR A 133 4.57 -7.42 -6.18
C THR A 133 4.21 -6.25 -7.07
N ILE A 134 2.91 -6.02 -7.32
CA ILE A 134 2.46 -4.96 -8.23
C ILE A 134 2.91 -3.57 -7.75
N TYR A 135 3.53 -2.84 -8.67
CA TYR A 135 4.03 -1.48 -8.48
C TYR A 135 3.54 -0.57 -9.61
N PHE A 136 2.90 0.54 -9.26
CA PHE A 136 2.38 1.53 -10.20
C PHE A 136 3.46 2.55 -10.56
N ALA A 137 4.21 2.26 -11.61
CA ALA A 137 5.26 3.14 -12.13
C ALA A 137 4.71 4.41 -12.78
N ALA A 138 3.45 4.39 -13.25
CA ALA A 138 2.77 5.58 -13.74
C ALA A 138 1.25 5.48 -13.62
N ILE A 139 0.58 6.60 -13.37
CA ILE A 139 -0.89 6.74 -13.43
C ILE A 139 -1.19 8.11 -14.05
N ASN A 140 -2.10 8.16 -15.02
CA ASN A 140 -2.53 9.40 -15.66
C ASN A 140 -1.38 10.25 -16.25
N GLY A 141 -0.37 9.59 -16.85
CA GLY A 141 0.80 10.26 -17.41
C GLY A 141 1.83 10.75 -16.39
N LEU A 142 1.59 10.58 -15.09
CA LEU A 142 2.54 10.91 -14.02
C LEU A 142 3.40 9.68 -13.72
N TYR A 143 4.62 9.69 -14.24
CA TYR A 143 5.59 8.60 -14.09
C TYR A 143 6.50 8.83 -12.89
N GLU A 144 6.87 7.75 -12.21
CA GLU A 144 7.96 7.78 -11.24
C GLU A 144 9.21 8.47 -11.82
N LYS A 145 9.96 9.11 -10.94
CA LYS A 145 11.23 9.78 -11.25
C LYS A 145 11.12 11.00 -12.19
N LYS A 146 9.93 11.38 -12.66
CA LYS A 146 9.74 12.55 -13.55
C LYS A 146 9.63 13.87 -12.82
N ALA A 147 9.09 13.91 -11.60
CA ALA A 147 9.05 15.12 -10.78
C ALA A 147 10.28 15.27 -9.86
N GLY A 148 11.25 14.37 -9.97
CA GLY A 148 12.45 14.30 -9.13
C GLY A 148 12.90 12.86 -8.94
N ARG A 149 14.17 12.59 -8.61
CA ARG A 149 14.71 11.22 -8.55
C ARG A 149 13.96 10.27 -7.61
N LEU A 150 13.33 10.82 -6.57
CA LEU A 150 12.55 10.07 -5.57
C LEU A 150 11.04 10.18 -5.79
N SER A 151 10.59 10.81 -6.88
CA SER A 151 9.17 10.99 -7.15
C SER A 151 8.50 9.67 -7.57
N GLY A 152 7.23 9.51 -7.20
CA GLY A 152 6.47 8.30 -7.49
C GLY A 152 5.11 8.27 -6.81
N TRP A 153 4.39 7.17 -7.05
CA TRP A 153 3.07 6.92 -6.48
C TRP A 153 3.19 6.20 -5.14
N CYS A 154 2.62 6.80 -4.09
CA CYS A 154 2.48 6.19 -2.78
C CYS A 154 1.00 6.03 -2.45
N TYR A 155 0.64 4.93 -1.78
CA TYR A 155 -0.71 4.73 -1.29
C TYR A 155 -0.75 4.78 0.24
N TYR A 156 -1.85 5.31 0.75
CA TYR A 156 -2.11 5.47 2.16
C TYR A 156 -3.48 4.88 2.46
N VAL A 157 -3.60 4.25 3.62
CA VAL A 157 -4.84 3.63 4.06
C VAL A 157 -5.24 4.20 5.40
N ARG A 158 -6.51 4.57 5.54
CA ARG A 158 -7.16 4.85 6.83
C ARG A 158 -8.22 3.80 7.01
N LYS A 159 -8.06 2.95 8.03
CA LYS A 159 -9.05 1.91 8.29
C LYS A 159 -10.34 2.52 8.81
N LYS A 160 -11.48 1.86 8.54
CA LYS A 160 -12.77 2.27 9.10
C LYS A 160 -12.68 2.45 10.61
N GLY A 161 -13.18 3.57 11.12
CA GLY A 161 -13.14 3.91 12.55
C GLY A 161 -11.79 4.44 13.05
N GLN A 162 -10.79 4.59 12.17
CA GLN A 162 -9.53 5.26 12.49
C GLN A 162 -9.51 6.69 11.94
N ASN A 163 -8.76 7.54 12.64
CA ASN A 163 -8.63 8.97 12.31
C ASN A 163 -7.33 9.31 11.58
N LYS A 164 -6.42 8.34 11.42
CA LYS A 164 -5.09 8.55 10.84
C LYS A 164 -4.86 7.66 9.63
N PHE A 165 -4.26 8.24 8.59
CA PHE A 165 -3.72 7.49 7.46
C PHE A 165 -2.37 6.87 7.83
N VAL A 166 -2.18 5.63 7.43
CA VAL A 166 -0.89 4.95 7.46
C VAL A 166 -0.40 4.71 6.04
N LYS A 167 0.91 4.81 5.81
CA LYS A 167 1.55 4.27 4.62
C LYS A 167 1.92 2.82 4.91
N PRO A 168 1.31 1.83 4.25
CA PRO A 168 1.67 0.45 4.50
C PRO A 168 3.12 0.15 4.15
N ASN A 169 3.75 -0.75 4.90
CA ASN A 169 5.09 -1.28 4.64
C ASN A 169 5.09 -2.47 3.66
N VAL A 170 3.97 -2.73 2.99
CA VAL A 170 3.77 -3.79 2.01
C VAL A 170 3.27 -3.20 0.69
N GLY A 171 3.45 -3.94 -0.40
CA GLY A 171 2.93 -3.54 -1.71
C GLY A 171 1.40 -3.47 -1.73
N SER A 172 0.84 -2.64 -2.62
CA SER A 172 -0.62 -2.54 -2.79
C SER A 172 -1.26 -3.88 -3.19
N GLY A 173 -0.51 -4.77 -3.84
CA GLY A 173 -0.92 -6.14 -4.16
C GLY A 173 -0.99 -7.09 -2.96
N GLN A 174 -0.56 -6.68 -1.77
CA GLN A 174 -0.61 -7.48 -0.54
C GLN A 174 -1.62 -6.93 0.47
N TRP A 175 -1.90 -5.62 0.44
CA TRP A 175 -2.84 -5.01 1.37
C TRP A 175 -4.28 -5.38 1.01
N ILE A 176 -4.99 -6.04 1.92
CA ILE A 176 -6.40 -6.39 1.77
C ILE A 176 -7.28 -5.20 2.16
N TYR A 177 -8.11 -4.76 1.21
CA TYR A 177 -9.13 -3.74 1.40
C TYR A 177 -10.33 -4.31 2.13
N HIS A 178 -10.86 -3.55 3.09
CA HIS A 178 -12.14 -3.83 3.73
C HIS A 178 -13.10 -2.65 3.50
N THR A 179 -14.38 -2.95 3.29
CA THR A 179 -15.40 -1.93 3.01
C THR A 179 -15.47 -0.88 4.13
N GLY A 180 -15.32 0.38 3.72
CA GLY A 180 -15.28 1.55 4.62
C GLY A 180 -13.87 1.97 5.03
N ASP A 181 -12.83 1.23 4.61
CA ASP A 181 -11.47 1.78 4.58
C ASP A 181 -11.40 2.89 3.51
N ILE A 182 -10.51 3.85 3.73
CA ILE A 182 -10.19 4.89 2.75
C ILE A 182 -8.77 4.69 2.26
N VAL A 183 -8.61 4.61 0.95
CA VAL A 183 -7.34 4.49 0.24
C VAL A 183 -7.08 5.76 -0.56
N VAL A 184 -5.90 6.36 -0.37
CA VAL A 184 -5.47 7.53 -1.12
C VAL A 184 -4.16 7.24 -1.82
N TRP A 185 -4.15 7.35 -3.14
CA TRP A 185 -2.95 7.39 -3.96
C TRP A 185 -2.50 8.84 -4.11
N LYS A 186 -1.24 9.10 -3.76
CA LYS A 186 -0.59 10.41 -3.93
C LYS A 186 0.62 10.27 -4.85
N TYR A 187 0.68 11.09 -5.88
CA TYR A 187 1.90 11.31 -6.64
C TYR A 187 2.75 12.36 -5.93
N LEU A 188 3.93 11.96 -5.47
CA LEU A 188 4.80 12.77 -4.62
C LEU A 188 6.09 13.13 -5.35
N GLN A 189 6.66 14.29 -5.02
CA GLN A 189 8.00 14.69 -5.48
C GLN A 189 9.11 13.90 -4.78
N ASP A 190 8.90 13.53 -3.51
CA ASP A 190 9.74 12.63 -2.73
C ASP A 190 8.84 11.57 -2.07
N GLY A 191 8.84 10.36 -2.60
CA GLY A 191 8.08 9.22 -2.10
C GLY A 191 8.75 8.52 -0.91
N ILE A 192 9.97 8.89 -0.54
CA ILE A 192 10.68 8.37 0.64
C ILE A 192 10.37 9.25 1.85
N HIS A 193 10.58 10.56 1.72
CA HIS A 193 10.33 11.55 2.78
C HIS A 193 8.97 12.22 2.58
N ASP A 194 7.91 11.42 2.70
CA ASP A 194 6.55 11.84 2.34
C ASP A 194 5.81 12.65 3.42
N GLY A 195 6.50 13.00 4.51
CA GLY A 195 5.93 13.75 5.64
C GLY A 195 4.93 12.97 6.50
N TYR A 196 4.67 11.69 6.19
CA TYR A 196 3.85 10.80 7.02
C TYR A 196 4.68 9.91 7.96
N SER A 197 5.97 9.70 7.65
CA SER A 197 6.88 8.89 8.47
C SER A 197 7.49 9.64 9.68
N ASP A 198 7.73 10.95 9.57
CA ASP A 198 8.65 11.66 10.48
C ASP A 198 7.93 12.45 11.61
N ASN A 199 6.60 12.35 11.71
CA ASN A 199 5.79 13.07 12.69
C ASN A 199 5.23 12.17 13.82
N TRP A 200 6.08 11.35 14.45
CA TRP A 200 5.78 10.69 15.73
C TRP A 200 7.08 10.51 16.54
N LYS A 201 7.55 11.61 17.14
CA LYS A 201 8.32 11.61 18.38
C LYS A 201 7.52 12.43 19.39
#